data_AF-A0A9W9ZLX5-F1
#
_entry.id   AF-A0A9W9ZLX5-F1
#
_cell.length_a   1.000
_cell.length_b   1.000
_cell.length_c   1.000
_cell.angle_alpha   90.00
_cell.angle_beta   90.00
_cell.angle_gamma   90.00
#
_symmetry.space_group_name_H-M   'P 1'
#
loop_
_entity.id
_entity.type
_entity.pdbx_description
1 polymer ?
#
loop_
_entity_poly.entity_id
_entity_poly.type
_entity_poly.pdbx_seq_one_letter_code
_entity_poly.pdbx_strand_id
1 'polypeptide(L)'
;MFDISEEELDSALDEICSNSDNDVDLLGVVQDICPSSGSVKGGLQFVITLIEELSEDDKSGIAHFGGVGDVHLEKLNAFTLRGIIPESQQPGPVPVTVSTQAGRWLGMTYFMYVDETREVLKQLVNDHALQSLFFAMWSQEHGTFGSNSNIAPKPRSIHH
;
A
#
# COMPACT_ATOMS: atom_id res chain seq x y z
N MET A 1 -22.06 36.95 25.46
CA MET A 1 -22.49 36.43 24.15
C MET A 1 -21.79 37.32 23.15
N PHE A 2 -20.72 36.84 22.51
CA PHE A 2 -19.94 37.65 21.57
C PHE A 2 -20.60 37.45 20.20
N ASP A 3 -21.29 38.48 19.71
CA ASP A 3 -21.76 38.57 18.33
C ASP A 3 -20.55 38.90 17.46
N ILE A 4 -20.06 37.90 16.73
CA ILE A 4 -19.14 38.10 15.61
C ILE A 4 -20.04 38.30 14.40
N SER A 5 -19.93 39.44 13.73
CA SER A 5 -20.71 39.75 12.52
C SER A 5 -20.23 38.93 11.33
N GLU A 6 -21.14 38.53 10.44
CA GLU A 6 -20.83 37.67 9.26
C GLU A 6 -19.73 38.25 8.36
N GLU A 7 -19.59 39.58 8.35
CA GLU A 7 -18.56 40.33 7.63
C GLU A 7 -17.13 40.19 8.20
N GLU A 8 -16.97 39.86 9.49
CA GLU A 8 -15.64 39.52 10.06
C GLU A 8 -15.21 38.09 9.68
N LEU A 9 -16.17 37.20 9.37
CA LEU A 9 -15.88 35.82 8.98
C LEU A 9 -15.37 35.74 7.53
N ASP A 10 -15.99 36.50 6.62
CA ASP A 10 -15.59 36.53 5.21
C ASP A 10 -14.19 37.15 5.04
N SER A 11 -13.89 38.20 5.82
CA SER A 11 -12.57 38.84 5.77
C SER A 11 -11.44 37.96 6.31
N ALA A 12 -11.73 37.04 7.24
CA ALA A 12 -10.76 36.07 7.76
C ALA A 12 -10.53 34.89 6.79
N LEU A 13 -11.52 34.56 5.95
CA LEU A 13 -11.40 33.49 4.95
C LEU A 13 -10.58 33.94 3.73
N ASP A 14 -10.69 35.21 3.32
CA ASP A 14 -9.89 35.78 2.23
C ASP A 14 -8.38 35.93 2.60
N GLU A 15 -8.06 36.07 3.88
CA GLU A 15 -6.66 36.11 4.37
C GLU A 15 -6.00 34.72 4.35
N ILE A 16 -6.76 33.63 4.49
CA ILE A 16 -6.23 32.25 4.44
C ILE A 16 -5.94 31.82 3.00
N CYS A 17 -6.68 32.37 2.02
CA CYS A 17 -6.52 32.03 0.60
C CYS A 17 -5.47 32.86 -0.16
N SER A 18 -4.92 33.91 0.46
CA SER A 18 -4.02 34.87 -0.22
C SER A 18 -2.51 34.58 -0.06
N ASN A 19 -2.13 33.48 0.61
CA ASN A 19 -0.71 33.12 0.82
C ASN A 19 -0.18 32.00 -0.11
N SER A 20 -0.92 31.56 -1.14
CA SER A 20 -0.53 30.39 -1.93
C SER A 20 0.44 30.65 -3.10
N ASP A 21 1.15 31.78 -3.13
CA ASP A 21 1.98 32.15 -4.29
C ASP A 21 3.48 31.80 -4.16
N ASN A 22 3.90 30.96 -3.19
CA ASN A 22 5.30 30.52 -3.10
C ASN A 22 5.54 29.05 -2.65
N ASP A 23 4.58 28.13 -2.86
CA ASP A 23 4.74 26.70 -2.46
C ASP A 23 5.20 25.77 -3.60
N VAL A 24 5.53 26.31 -4.79
CA VAL A 24 5.96 25.48 -5.92
C VAL A 24 7.39 24.92 -5.79
N ASP A 25 8.25 25.52 -4.97
CA ASP A 25 9.63 25.04 -4.75
C ASP A 25 9.75 23.96 -3.65
N LEU A 26 8.66 23.64 -2.94
CA LEU A 26 8.67 22.69 -1.82
C LEU A 26 8.36 21.23 -2.21
N LEU A 27 7.93 20.98 -3.46
CA LEU A 27 7.56 19.64 -3.92
C LEU A 27 8.72 18.85 -4.55
N GLY A 28 9.79 19.55 -4.95
CA GLY A 28 10.93 18.95 -5.62
C GLY A 28 10.58 18.42 -7.01
N VAL A 29 11.51 17.67 -7.59
CA VAL A 29 11.40 17.09 -8.94
C VAL A 29 10.85 15.66 -8.95
N VAL A 30 10.49 15.09 -7.80
CA VAL A 30 9.83 13.77 -7.74
C VAL A 30 8.40 13.89 -8.25
N GLN A 31 8.09 13.13 -9.30
CA GLN A 31 6.76 13.10 -9.90
C GLN A 31 5.87 12.04 -9.24
N ASP A 32 6.35 10.78 -9.18
CA ASP A 32 5.55 9.66 -8.69
C ASP A 32 6.43 8.48 -8.24
N ILE A 33 5.81 7.55 -7.50
CA ILE A 33 6.35 6.24 -7.15
C ILE A 33 5.43 5.14 -7.65
N CYS A 34 5.97 4.20 -8.43
CA CYS A 34 5.22 3.10 -9.01
C CYS A 34 5.86 1.74 -8.67
N PRO A 35 5.11 0.81 -8.05
CA PRO A 35 3.76 0.99 -7.53
C PRO A 35 3.74 1.96 -6.33
N SER A 36 2.59 2.61 -6.06
CA SER A 36 2.40 3.52 -4.91
C SER A 36 1.95 2.81 -3.63
N SER A 37 1.78 1.48 -3.70
CA SER A 37 1.43 0.64 -2.57
C SER A 37 2.04 -0.74 -2.69
N GLY A 38 2.25 -1.43 -1.57
CA GLY A 38 2.75 -2.81 -1.59
C GLY A 38 2.74 -3.47 -0.22
N SER A 39 3.00 -4.77 -0.22
CA SER A 39 2.98 -5.61 0.98
C SER A 39 3.93 -5.10 2.07
N VAL A 40 3.52 -5.19 3.34
CA VAL A 40 4.39 -4.99 4.52
C VAL A 40 5.66 -5.85 4.47
N LYS A 41 5.64 -7.00 3.76
CA LYS A 41 6.80 -7.88 3.57
C LYS A 41 7.92 -7.26 2.71
N GLY A 42 7.62 -6.22 1.93
CA GLY A 42 8.58 -5.61 0.99
C GLY A 42 9.06 -6.59 -0.09
N GLY A 43 10.25 -6.33 -0.63
CA GLY A 43 10.98 -7.21 -1.54
C GLY A 43 10.64 -7.05 -3.03
N LEU A 44 9.54 -6.36 -3.37
CA LEU A 44 9.19 -6.03 -4.75
C LEU A 44 9.91 -4.76 -5.22
N GLN A 45 10.09 -4.64 -6.54
CA GLN A 45 10.68 -3.45 -7.14
C GLN A 45 9.70 -2.29 -7.16
N PHE A 46 10.24 -1.09 -6.99
CA PHE A 46 9.53 0.16 -7.28
C PHE A 46 10.41 1.08 -8.12
N VAL A 47 9.75 2.06 -8.73
CA VAL A 47 10.36 3.07 -9.58
C VAL A 47 9.91 4.44 -9.11
N ILE A 48 10.83 5.39 -9.06
CA ILE A 48 10.54 6.82 -8.89
C ILE A 48 10.73 7.49 -10.25
N THR A 49 9.71 8.23 -10.69
CA THR A 49 9.79 9.09 -11.87
C THR A 49 10.01 10.53 -11.45
N LEU A 50 10.77 11.26 -12.26
CA LEU A 50 11.12 12.66 -12.01
C LEU A 50 10.59 13.55 -13.14
N ILE A 51 10.21 14.78 -12.80
CA ILE A 51 9.79 15.79 -13.79
C ILE A 51 10.99 16.47 -14.48
N GLU A 52 12.18 16.41 -13.88
CA GLU A 52 13.41 16.98 -14.40
C GLU A 52 14.52 15.92 -14.54
N GLU A 53 15.46 16.19 -15.43
CA GLU A 53 16.62 15.31 -15.65
C GLU A 53 17.58 15.34 -14.46
N LEU A 54 17.98 14.15 -14.01
CA LEU A 54 19.14 13.96 -13.17
C LEU A 54 20.39 14.30 -13.95
N SER A 55 21.23 15.16 -13.35
CA SER A 55 22.58 15.43 -13.83
C SER A 55 23.32 14.13 -14.18
N GLU A 56 24.20 14.19 -15.18
CA GLU A 56 25.02 13.06 -15.57
C GLU A 56 25.92 12.56 -14.42
N ASP A 57 26.29 13.45 -13.49
CA ASP A 57 27.11 13.12 -12.32
C ASP A 57 26.35 12.30 -11.27
N ASP A 58 25.02 12.43 -11.22
CA ASP A 58 24.18 11.67 -10.29
C ASP A 58 23.98 10.26 -10.85
N LYS A 59 24.77 9.30 -10.35
CA LYS A 59 24.71 7.89 -10.78
C LYS A 59 23.72 7.04 -9.98
N SER A 60 23.36 7.48 -8.78
CA SER A 60 22.47 6.75 -7.87
C SER A 60 21.80 7.69 -6.87
N GLY A 61 20.84 7.17 -6.12
CA GLY A 61 20.10 7.92 -5.11
C GLY A 61 19.81 7.12 -3.85
N ILE A 62 19.12 7.76 -2.92
CA ILE A 62 18.59 7.16 -1.71
C ILE A 62 17.12 7.55 -1.59
N ALA A 63 16.25 6.58 -1.30
CA ALA A 63 14.88 6.81 -0.87
C ALA A 63 14.78 6.48 0.63
N HIS A 64 14.42 7.47 1.44
CA HIS A 64 14.12 7.31 2.85
C HIS A 64 12.62 7.07 3.03
N PHE A 65 12.24 5.86 3.44
CA PHE A 65 10.88 5.52 3.82
C PHE A 65 10.69 5.83 5.30
N GLY A 66 9.87 6.85 5.60
CA GLY A 66 9.72 7.39 6.95
C GLY A 66 9.32 6.32 7.98
N GLY A 67 10.15 6.13 9.00
CA GLY A 67 9.95 5.14 10.05
C GLY A 67 10.19 3.68 9.64
N VAL A 68 10.63 3.44 8.39
CA VAL A 68 10.90 2.10 7.86
C VAL A 68 12.39 1.92 7.59
N GLY A 69 13.00 2.80 6.79
CA GLY A 69 14.44 2.75 6.51
C GLY A 69 14.85 3.32 5.16
N ASP A 70 16.14 3.22 4.85
CA ASP A 70 16.73 3.74 3.63
C ASP A 70 16.87 2.67 2.55
N VAL A 71 16.59 3.05 1.31
CA VAL A 71 16.72 2.20 0.13
C VAL A 71 17.72 2.83 -0.83
N HIS A 72 18.70 2.05 -1.26
CA HIS A 72 19.57 2.46 -2.35
C HIS A 72 18.81 2.43 -3.69
N LEU A 73 18.96 3.51 -4.47
CA LEU A 73 18.32 3.66 -5.77
C LEU A 73 19.33 3.60 -6.90
N GLU A 74 19.08 2.76 -7.88
CA GLU A 74 19.84 2.69 -9.13
C GLU A 74 19.23 3.63 -10.18
N LYS A 75 20.07 4.41 -10.86
CA LYS A 75 19.64 5.23 -12.00
C LYS A 75 19.40 4.35 -13.23
N LEU A 76 18.16 4.30 -13.70
CA LEU A 76 17.79 3.63 -14.94
C LEU A 76 18.02 4.51 -16.17
N ASN A 77 17.67 5.80 -16.06
CA ASN A 77 17.85 6.82 -17.08
C ASN A 77 17.84 8.21 -16.42
N ALA A 78 17.83 9.29 -17.20
CA ALA A 78 17.84 10.66 -16.68
C ALA A 78 16.64 11.00 -15.78
N PHE A 79 15.49 10.35 -15.93
CA PHE A 79 14.23 10.68 -15.23
C PHE A 79 13.77 9.58 -14.27
N THR A 80 14.55 8.52 -14.08
CA THR A 80 14.04 7.30 -13.43
C THR A 80 15.06 6.66 -12.52
N LEU A 81 14.63 6.43 -11.27
CA LEU A 81 15.36 5.73 -10.24
C LEU A 81 14.62 4.44 -9.85
N ARG A 82 15.33 3.35 -9.58
CA ARG A 82 14.76 2.05 -9.22
C ARG A 82 15.25 1.59 -7.86
N GLY A 83 14.35 1.05 -7.04
CA GLY A 83 14.67 0.48 -5.73
C GLY A 83 13.91 -0.81 -5.43
N ILE A 84 14.17 -1.37 -4.25
CA ILE A 84 13.43 -2.50 -3.68
C ILE A 84 12.70 -2.02 -2.44
N ILE A 85 11.39 -2.29 -2.37
CA ILE A 85 10.54 -1.88 -1.25
C ILE A 85 11.08 -2.54 0.04
N PRO A 86 11.40 -1.77 1.09
CA PRO A 86 11.86 -2.34 2.34
C PRO A 86 10.70 -2.99 3.10
N GLU A 87 10.99 -3.94 3.97
CA GLU A 87 10.01 -4.53 4.87
C GLU A 87 9.56 -3.50 5.93
N SER A 88 8.26 -3.42 6.19
CA SER A 88 7.67 -2.58 7.24
C SER A 88 7.00 -3.45 8.30
N GLN A 89 7.10 -3.02 9.56
CA GLN A 89 6.44 -3.69 10.68
C GLN A 89 4.94 -3.40 10.77
N GLN A 90 4.46 -2.33 10.13
CA GLN A 90 3.07 -1.91 10.21
C GLN A 90 2.53 -1.47 8.84
N PRO A 91 1.26 -1.79 8.53
CA PRO A 91 0.59 -1.22 7.37
C PRO A 91 0.27 0.26 7.60
N GLY A 92 0.20 1.03 6.52
CA GLY A 92 -0.14 2.45 6.54
C GLY A 92 0.65 3.28 5.54
N PRO A 93 0.27 4.55 5.36
CA PRO A 93 0.99 5.48 4.50
C PRO A 93 2.31 5.89 5.15
N VAL A 94 3.38 5.93 4.38
CA VAL A 94 4.67 6.48 4.79
C VAL A 94 5.16 7.52 3.79
N PRO A 95 5.75 8.64 4.24
CA PRO A 95 6.42 9.57 3.35
C PRO A 95 7.71 8.92 2.81
N VAL A 96 8.01 9.14 1.54
CA VAL A 96 9.22 8.70 0.86
C VAL A 96 9.98 9.94 0.40
N THR A 97 11.08 10.25 1.07
CA THR A 97 11.96 11.37 0.70
C THR A 97 13.08 10.85 -0.20
N VAL A 98 13.32 11.53 -1.32
CA VAL A 98 14.28 11.09 -2.32
C VAL A 98 15.43 12.09 -2.39
N SER A 99 16.66 11.58 -2.41
CA SER A 99 17.86 12.38 -2.60
C SER A 99 18.84 11.70 -3.54
N THR A 100 19.76 12.47 -4.12
CA THR A 100 20.94 11.89 -4.79
C THR A 100 21.86 11.23 -3.76
N GLN A 101 22.78 10.39 -4.22
CA GLN A 101 23.81 9.81 -3.35
C GLN A 101 24.67 10.87 -2.64
N ALA A 102 24.83 12.05 -3.25
CA ALA A 102 25.55 13.18 -2.66
C ALA A 102 24.73 13.94 -1.61
N GLY A 103 23.48 13.53 -1.35
CA GLY A 103 22.59 14.15 -0.37
C GLY A 103 21.80 15.34 -0.90
N ARG A 104 21.82 15.62 -2.22
CA ARG A 104 20.96 16.66 -2.80
C ARG A 104 19.53 16.18 -2.77
N TRP A 105 18.65 16.93 -2.11
CA TRP A 105 17.23 16.63 -2.06
C TRP A 105 16.60 16.72 -3.46
N LEU A 106 15.79 15.73 -3.82
CA LEU A 106 15.09 15.64 -5.10
C LEU A 106 13.59 15.79 -4.95
N GLY A 107 12.99 15.49 -3.80
CA GLY A 107 11.53 15.58 -3.64
C GLY A 107 10.98 14.61 -2.60
N MET A 108 9.66 14.59 -2.50
CA MET A 108 8.93 13.68 -1.62
C MET A 108 7.71 13.10 -2.33
N THR A 109 7.37 11.86 -1.99
CA THR A 109 6.10 11.20 -2.37
C THR A 109 5.61 10.34 -1.21
N TYR A 110 4.55 9.55 -1.41
CA TYR A 110 4.00 8.65 -0.40
C TYR A 110 3.91 7.23 -0.92
N PHE A 111 4.13 6.27 -0.02
CA PHE A 111 3.93 4.84 -0.30
C PHE A 111 3.00 4.23 0.74
N MET A 112 2.05 3.41 0.31
CA MET A 112 1.09 2.74 1.18
C MET A 112 1.49 1.29 1.43
N TYR A 113 1.88 0.98 2.66
CA TYR A 113 2.06 -0.41 3.08
C TYR A 113 0.72 -1.09 3.38
N VAL A 114 0.50 -2.26 2.80
CA VAL A 114 -0.72 -3.06 3.01
C VAL A 114 -0.40 -4.42 3.60
N ASP A 115 -1.25 -4.89 4.51
CA ASP A 115 -1.25 -6.28 4.97
C ASP A 115 -2.18 -7.09 4.07
N GLU A 116 -1.63 -7.58 2.95
CA GLU A 116 -2.39 -8.31 1.93
C GLU A 116 -3.12 -9.52 2.51
N THR A 117 -2.50 -10.21 3.48
CA THR A 117 -3.11 -11.41 4.08
C THR A 117 -4.34 -11.02 4.89
N ARG A 118 -4.22 -9.97 5.72
CA ARG A 118 -5.35 -9.45 6.49
C ARG A 118 -6.45 -8.91 5.60
N GLU A 119 -6.13 -8.22 4.50
CA GLU A 119 -7.15 -7.72 3.57
C GLU A 119 -7.87 -8.85 2.84
N VAL A 120 -7.17 -9.88 2.38
CA VAL A 120 -7.78 -11.09 1.79
C VAL A 120 -8.67 -11.81 2.81
N LEU A 121 -8.22 -11.96 4.06
CA LEU A 121 -9.02 -12.58 5.12
C LEU A 121 -10.27 -11.76 5.45
N LYS A 122 -10.16 -10.42 5.51
CA LYS A 122 -11.33 -9.54 5.69
C LYS A 122 -12.32 -9.71 4.55
N GLN A 123 -11.87 -9.77 3.29
CA GLN A 123 -12.74 -10.00 2.15
C GLN A 123 -13.43 -11.37 2.25
N LEU A 124 -12.66 -12.42 2.55
CA LEU A 124 -13.20 -13.77 2.75
C LEU A 124 -14.27 -13.81 3.85
N VAL A 125 -14.07 -13.12 4.97
CA VAL A 125 -15.05 -13.09 6.07
C VAL A 125 -16.34 -12.34 5.69
N ASN A 126 -16.28 -11.38 4.75
CA ASN A 126 -17.42 -10.54 4.40
C ASN A 126 -18.14 -10.95 3.10
N ASP A 127 -17.53 -11.78 2.25
CA ASP A 127 -18.09 -12.18 0.97
C ASP A 127 -18.56 -13.65 0.99
N HIS A 128 -19.88 -13.86 0.93
CA HIS A 128 -20.49 -15.20 0.91
C HIS A 128 -20.04 -16.08 -0.28
N ALA A 129 -19.71 -15.50 -1.44
CA ALA A 129 -19.21 -16.25 -2.59
C ALA A 129 -17.79 -16.74 -2.32
N LEU A 130 -16.92 -15.88 -1.77
CA LEU A 130 -15.57 -16.28 -1.35
C LEU A 130 -15.60 -17.33 -0.23
N GLN A 131 -16.50 -17.20 0.74
CA GLN A 131 -16.70 -18.23 1.78
C GLN A 131 -17.09 -19.57 1.16
N SER A 132 -18.08 -19.56 0.26
CA SER A 132 -18.55 -20.78 -0.40
C SER A 132 -17.44 -21.44 -1.21
N LEU A 133 -16.65 -20.65 -1.94
CA LEU A 133 -15.49 -21.12 -2.68
C LEU A 133 -14.43 -21.72 -1.75
N PHE A 134 -14.11 -21.03 -0.64
CA PHE A 134 -13.17 -21.52 0.37
C PHE A 134 -13.61 -22.87 0.96
N PHE A 135 -14.88 -23.00 1.38
CA PHE A 135 -15.39 -24.27 1.93
C PHE A 135 -15.43 -25.39 0.88
N ALA A 136 -15.70 -25.07 -0.39
CA ALA A 136 -15.65 -26.05 -1.47
C ALA A 136 -14.22 -26.58 -1.68
N MET A 137 -13.22 -25.70 -1.72
CA MET A 137 -11.80 -26.08 -1.81
C MET A 137 -11.38 -26.92 -0.59
N TRP A 138 -11.74 -26.47 0.62
CA TRP A 138 -11.44 -27.18 1.86
C TRP A 138 -12.05 -28.59 1.88
N SER A 139 -13.29 -28.75 1.44
CA SER A 139 -13.97 -30.06 1.36
C SER A 139 -13.32 -30.99 0.34
N GLN A 140 -12.76 -30.45 -0.75
CA GLN A 140 -12.05 -31.22 -1.76
C GLN A 140 -10.70 -31.72 -1.25
N GLU A 141 -9.98 -30.86 -0.52
CA GLU A 141 -8.64 -31.16 -0.01
C GLU A 141 -8.67 -32.11 1.19
N HIS A 142 -9.65 -31.97 2.08
CA HIS A 142 -9.70 -32.73 3.33
C HIS A 142 -10.68 -33.89 3.36
N GLY A 143 -11.47 -34.09 2.30
CA GLY A 143 -12.45 -35.17 2.22
C GLY A 143 -13.59 -34.98 3.23
N THR A 144 -14.82 -35.17 2.79
CA THR A 144 -15.99 -35.04 3.64
C THR A 144 -15.92 -36.01 4.83
N PHE A 145 -15.92 -35.47 6.05
CA PHE A 145 -16.31 -36.21 7.25
C PHE A 145 -17.79 -36.62 7.07
N GLY A 146 -18.02 -37.84 6.59
CA GLY A 146 -19.37 -38.41 6.55
C GLY A 146 -19.70 -39.21 5.30
N SER A 147 -19.06 -40.35 5.11
CA SER A 147 -19.71 -41.48 4.44
C SER A 147 -19.16 -42.79 4.99
N ASN A 148 -19.60 -43.14 6.19
CA ASN A 148 -19.54 -44.50 6.71
C ASN A 148 -20.78 -44.76 7.57
N SER A 149 -21.94 -44.88 6.92
CA SER A 149 -23.07 -45.60 7.48
C SER A 149 -23.38 -46.79 6.57
N ASN A 150 -22.55 -47.81 6.74
CA ASN A 150 -22.87 -49.17 6.32
C ASN A 150 -23.99 -49.68 7.23
N ILE A 151 -25.25 -49.45 6.85
CA ILE A 151 -26.41 -50.10 7.47
C ILE A 151 -27.06 -50.98 6.41
N ALA A 152 -26.54 -52.20 6.30
CA ALA A 152 -27.24 -53.27 5.62
C ALA A 152 -28.53 -53.62 6.40
N PRO A 153 -29.71 -53.71 5.77
CA PRO A 153 -30.90 -54.19 6.44
C PRO A 153 -30.80 -55.71 6.64
N LYS A 154 -30.80 -56.16 7.90
CA LYS A 154 -30.81 -57.57 8.27
C LYS A 154 -32.21 -58.15 8.00
N PRO A 155 -32.39 -59.21 7.18
CA PRO A 155 -33.68 -59.84 7.02
C PRO A 155 -34.09 -60.58 8.30
N ARG A 156 -35.35 -60.41 8.70
CA ARG A 156 -35.98 -61.11 9.83
C ARG A 156 -36.10 -62.60 9.52
N SER A 157 -35.49 -63.45 10.34
CA SER A 157 -35.86 -64.87 10.43
C SER A 157 -37.26 -64.99 11.00
N ILE A 158 -38.14 -65.71 10.30
CA ILE A 158 -39.41 -66.19 10.83
C ILE A 158 -39.27 -67.71 10.96
N HIS A 159 -39.26 -68.19 12.19
CA HIS A 159 -39.51 -69.58 12.54
C HIS A 159 -41.02 -69.82 12.52
N HIS A 160 -41.48 -70.83 11.77
CA HIS A 160 -42.45 -71.81 12.24
C HIS A 160 -42.48 -73.03 11.32
#